data_AF-A0A0F9KXJ3-F1
#
_entry.id   AF-A0A0F9KXJ3-F1
#
_cell.length_a   1.000
_cell.length_b   1.000
_cell.length_c   1.000
_cell.angle_alpha   90.00
_cell.angle_beta   90.00
_cell.angle_gamma   90.00
#
_symmetry.space_group_name_H-M   'P 1'
#
loop_
_entity.id
_entity.type
_entity.pdbx_description
1 polymer ?
#
loop_
_entity_poly.entity_id
_entity_poly.type
_entity_poly.pdbx_seq_one_letter_code
_entity_poly.pdbx_strand_id
1 'polypeptide(L)'
;MTPQFQKIIDKDKGDCNQACVATITGLPLDDIPDGAGHKFGYYGALQDFLDEHGWVYIEIGPVLYWWLFYPLKNVPVIASVPSQMFEDRMHAVVACVDDSDELVVLHDPNPGNKPYDLSLEGVPKSYSMLIRKEGLPSA
;
A
#
# COMPACT_ATOMS: atom_id res chain seq x y z
N MET A 1 -6.34 9.35 -9.57
CA MET A 1 -6.11 7.94 -9.20
C MET A 1 -7.33 7.14 -9.64
N THR A 2 -7.16 5.98 -10.27
CA THR A 2 -8.29 5.13 -10.71
C THR A 2 -8.34 3.90 -9.81
N PRO A 3 -9.38 3.72 -8.97
CA PRO A 3 -9.51 2.55 -8.10
C PRO A 3 -9.39 1.23 -8.85
N GLN A 4 -8.52 0.33 -8.38
CA GLN A 4 -8.40 -1.05 -8.84
C GLN A 4 -8.84 -1.98 -7.69
N PHE A 5 -9.77 -2.89 -7.98
CA PHE A 5 -10.28 -3.83 -6.98
C PHE A 5 -9.53 -5.16 -7.08
N GLN A 6 -9.32 -5.79 -5.93
CA GLN A 6 -8.69 -7.09 -5.85
C GLN A 6 -9.56 -8.15 -6.54
N LYS A 7 -8.93 -9.09 -7.26
CA LYS A 7 -9.63 -10.18 -7.95
C LYS A 7 -9.70 -11.44 -7.09
N ILE A 8 -8.79 -11.60 -6.14
CA ILE A 8 -8.65 -12.77 -5.28
C ILE A 8 -8.89 -12.35 -3.83
N ILE A 9 -10.00 -12.82 -3.26
CA ILE A 9 -10.32 -12.63 -1.86
C ILE A 9 -10.02 -13.94 -1.12
N ASP A 10 -8.78 -14.06 -0.64
CA ASP A 10 -8.27 -15.26 0.04
C ASP A 10 -7.37 -14.88 1.23
N LYS A 11 -7.34 -15.73 2.26
CA LYS A 11 -6.62 -15.49 3.52
C LYS A 11 -5.11 -15.40 3.35
N ASP A 12 -4.54 -16.16 2.41
CA ASP A 12 -3.10 -16.33 2.24
C ASP A 12 -2.62 -15.95 0.84
N LYS A 13 -3.54 -15.91 -0.14
CA LYS A 13 -3.25 -15.66 -1.55
C LYS A 13 -4.01 -14.46 -2.12
N GLY A 14 -4.54 -13.59 -1.25
CA GLY A 14 -5.24 -12.39 -1.69
C GLY A 14 -4.30 -11.38 -2.37
N ASP A 15 -4.82 -10.67 -3.36
CA ASP A 15 -4.10 -9.69 -4.19
C ASP A 15 -4.39 -8.23 -3.78
N CYS A 16 -4.81 -8.00 -2.53
CA CYS A 16 -5.13 -6.66 -2.02
C CYS A 16 -3.97 -5.66 -2.15
N ASN A 17 -2.73 -6.10 -1.92
CA ASN A 17 -1.55 -5.24 -2.08
C ASN A 17 -1.31 -4.89 -3.55
N GLN A 18 -1.43 -5.87 -4.46
CA GLN A 18 -1.31 -5.64 -5.91
C GLN A 18 -2.34 -4.61 -6.39
N ALA A 19 -3.58 -4.73 -5.92
CA ALA A 19 -4.65 -3.77 -6.22
C ALA A 19 -4.34 -2.36 -5.69
N CYS A 20 -3.70 -2.22 -4.53
CA CYS A 20 -3.23 -0.93 -4.03
C CYS A 20 -2.12 -0.35 -4.91
N VAL A 21 -1.12 -1.15 -5.30
CA VAL A 21 -0.05 -0.74 -6.22
C VAL A 21 -0.63 -0.31 -7.56
N ALA A 22 -1.53 -1.11 -8.14
CA ALA A 22 -2.22 -0.80 -9.39
C ALA A 22 -3.00 0.53 -9.30
N THR A 23 -3.70 0.74 -8.18
CA THR A 23 -4.43 1.97 -7.91
C THR A 23 -3.50 3.20 -7.87
N ILE A 24 -2.38 3.12 -7.14
CA ILE A 24 -1.43 4.24 -6.98
C ILE A 24 -0.67 4.52 -8.28
N THR A 25 -0.21 3.47 -8.96
CA THR A 25 0.61 3.60 -10.18
C THR A 25 -0.21 3.91 -11.42
N GLY A 26 -1.51 3.61 -11.41
CA GLY A 26 -2.41 3.69 -12.56
C GLY A 26 -2.22 2.57 -13.59
N LEU A 27 -1.42 1.55 -13.26
CA LEU A 27 -1.20 0.38 -14.11
C LEU A 27 -2.34 -0.64 -13.91
N PRO A 28 -2.66 -1.45 -14.94
CA PRO A 28 -3.58 -2.56 -14.80
C PRO A 28 -3.14 -3.52 -13.68
N LEU A 29 -4.11 -4.06 -12.92
CA LEU A 29 -3.81 -5.04 -11.87
C LEU A 29 -3.08 -6.27 -12.41
N ASP A 30 -3.43 -6.73 -13.61
CA ASP A 30 -2.80 -7.91 -14.24
C ASP A 30 -1.34 -7.67 -14.64
N ASP A 31 -0.88 -6.42 -14.65
CA ASP A 31 0.51 -6.07 -14.93
C ASP A 31 1.35 -6.03 -13.63
N ILE A 32 0.73 -6.01 -12.45
CA ILE A 32 1.43 -6.05 -11.17
C ILE A 32 1.83 -7.50 -10.87
N PRO A 33 3.07 -7.79 -10.46
CA PRO A 33 3.50 -9.18 -10.23
C PRO A 33 2.81 -9.82 -9.03
N ASP A 34 2.47 -11.11 -9.14
CA ASP A 34 1.94 -11.91 -8.02
C ASP A 34 3.06 -12.53 -7.14
N GLY A 35 4.32 -12.38 -7.55
CA GLY A 35 5.49 -12.95 -6.88
C GLY A 35 5.72 -14.43 -7.13
N ALA A 36 4.89 -15.10 -7.93
CA ALA A 36 5.02 -16.52 -8.20
C ALA A 36 6.34 -16.82 -8.93
N GLY A 37 7.12 -17.76 -8.40
CA GLY A 37 8.42 -18.15 -8.98
C GLY A 37 9.56 -17.15 -8.75
N HIS A 38 9.31 -16.01 -8.11
CA HIS A 38 10.35 -15.05 -7.78
C HIS A 38 11.15 -15.49 -6.54
N LYS A 39 12.49 -15.38 -6.59
CA LYS A 39 13.41 -15.86 -5.53
C LYS A 39 13.11 -15.26 -4.15
N PHE A 40 12.65 -14.02 -4.13
CA PHE A 40 12.37 -13.27 -2.90
C PHE A 40 10.85 -13.08 -2.67
N GLY A 41 10.03 -13.91 -3.32
CA GLY A 41 8.57 -13.83 -3.25
C GLY A 41 8.03 -12.51 -3.79
N TYR A 42 6.81 -12.16 -3.34
CA TYR A 42 6.06 -10.99 -3.79
C TYR A 42 6.83 -9.69 -3.68
N TYR A 43 7.38 -9.35 -2.51
CA TYR A 43 8.04 -8.06 -2.31
C TYR A 43 9.30 -7.88 -3.16
N GLY A 44 10.04 -8.97 -3.44
CA GLY A 44 11.15 -8.89 -4.38
C GLY A 44 10.68 -8.66 -5.82
N ALA A 45 9.63 -9.37 -6.25
CA ALA A 45 9.09 -9.20 -7.59
C ALA A 45 8.51 -7.80 -7.78
N LEU A 46 7.85 -7.29 -6.75
CA LEU A 46 7.33 -5.93 -6.69
C LEU A 46 8.45 -4.90 -6.76
N GLN A 47 9.56 -5.09 -6.05
CA GLN A 47 10.70 -4.16 -6.11
C GLN A 47 11.30 -4.10 -7.51
N ASP A 48 11.58 -5.25 -8.13
CA ASP A 48 12.12 -5.31 -9.49
C ASP A 48 11.17 -4.64 -10.50
N PHE A 49 9.87 -4.92 -10.39
CA PHE A 49 8.83 -4.28 -11.20
C PHE A 49 8.79 -2.76 -11.00
N LEU A 50 8.82 -2.28 -9.76
CA LEU A 50 8.80 -0.85 -9.49
C LEU A 50 10.04 -0.15 -10.04
N ASP A 51 11.22 -0.76 -9.91
CA ASP A 51 12.47 -0.23 -10.47
C ASP A 51 12.41 -0.11 -12.00
N GLU A 52 11.89 -1.13 -12.70
CA GLU A 52 11.68 -1.12 -14.15
C GLU A 52 10.69 -0.03 -14.59
N HIS A 53 9.69 0.27 -13.75
CA HIS A 53 8.64 1.25 -14.02
C HIS A 53 8.92 2.66 -13.44
N GLY A 54 10.13 2.89 -12.94
CA GLY A 54 10.57 4.20 -12.44
C GLY A 54 9.93 4.62 -11.11
N TRP A 55 9.57 3.65 -10.28
CA TRP A 55 9.01 3.82 -8.95
C TRP A 55 10.00 3.33 -7.87
N VAL A 56 9.85 3.86 -6.67
CA VAL A 56 10.57 3.43 -5.48
C VAL A 56 9.57 3.08 -4.40
N TYR A 57 9.70 1.89 -3.83
CA TYR A 57 8.96 1.45 -2.66
C TYR A 57 9.73 1.82 -1.39
N ILE A 58 9.06 2.53 -0.49
CA ILE A 58 9.61 2.90 0.81
C ILE A 58 8.67 2.35 1.87
N GLU A 59 9.14 1.38 2.65
CA GLU A 59 8.42 0.94 3.84
C GLU A 59 8.68 1.92 4.99
N ILE A 60 7.61 2.39 5.61
CA ILE A 60 7.64 3.27 6.78
C ILE A 60 7.05 2.49 7.96
N GLY A 61 7.96 1.93 8.76
CA GLY A 61 7.60 1.25 10.00
C GLY A 61 7.89 2.12 11.23
N PRO A 62 7.42 1.71 12.42
CA PRO A 62 7.86 2.27 13.69
C PRO A 62 9.35 1.96 13.86
N VAL A 63 10.20 2.90 13.46
CA VAL A 63 11.62 2.84 13.74
C VAL A 63 11.79 3.09 15.24
N LEU A 64 12.47 2.18 15.94
CA LEU A 64 12.85 2.29 17.36
C LEU A 64 13.62 3.58 17.72
N TYR A 65 13.94 4.43 16.74
CA TYR A 65 14.59 5.72 16.93
C TYR A 65 14.02 6.77 15.95
N TRP A 66 13.20 7.69 16.47
CA TRP A 66 13.14 9.15 16.22
C TRP A 66 13.07 9.73 14.79
N TRP A 67 12.94 8.93 13.73
CA TRP A 67 12.65 9.45 12.39
C TRP A 67 11.19 9.17 12.05
N LEU A 68 10.32 10.09 12.48
CA LEU A 68 8.92 10.11 12.09
C LEU A 68 8.88 10.60 10.63
N PHE A 69 8.80 9.67 9.66
CA PHE A 69 8.47 10.05 8.30
C PHE A 69 7.01 10.49 8.30
N TYR A 70 6.78 11.81 8.32
CA TYR A 70 5.44 12.34 8.13
C TYR A 70 4.96 11.93 6.73
N PRO A 71 3.85 11.18 6.59
CA PRO A 71 3.26 10.98 5.28
C PRO A 71 3.04 12.36 4.66
N LEU A 72 3.52 12.54 3.43
CA LEU A 72 3.30 13.81 2.74
C LEU A 72 1.79 14.01 2.61
N LYS A 73 1.31 15.22 2.99
CA LYS A 73 -0.11 15.55 2.86
C LYS A 73 -0.59 15.28 1.44
N ASN A 74 -1.74 14.64 1.33
CA ASN A 74 -2.38 14.29 0.06
C ASN A 74 -1.53 13.39 -0.86
N VAL A 75 -0.55 12.66 -0.32
CA VAL A 75 0.20 11.65 -1.07
C VAL A 75 -0.34 10.26 -0.74
N PRO A 76 -0.81 9.50 -1.75
CA PRO A 76 -1.29 8.14 -1.56
C PRO A 76 -0.20 7.20 -1.04
N VAL A 77 -0.52 6.45 0.01
CA VAL A 77 0.29 5.40 0.62
C VAL A 77 -0.52 4.10 0.68
N ILE A 78 0.17 2.97 0.75
CA ILE A 78 -0.43 1.68 1.08
C ILE A 78 -0.39 1.53 2.61
N ALA A 79 -1.54 1.53 3.27
CA ALA A 79 -1.65 1.31 4.71
C ALA A 79 -2.05 -0.14 5.00
N SER A 80 -1.46 -0.73 6.04
CA SER A 80 -1.79 -2.07 6.50
C SER A 80 -2.80 -2.00 7.65
N VAL A 81 -4.04 -2.42 7.42
CA VAL A 81 -5.15 -2.38 8.40
C VAL A 81 -5.59 -3.79 8.79
N PRO A 82 -6.23 -4.03 9.95
CA PRO A 82 -6.81 -5.34 10.26
C PRO A 82 -7.84 -5.76 9.20
N SER A 83 -7.81 -7.02 8.78
CA SER A 83 -8.81 -7.54 7.84
C SER A 83 -10.18 -7.66 8.51
N GLN A 84 -11.23 -7.16 7.84
CA GLN A 84 -12.61 -7.36 8.28
C GLN A 84 -13.16 -8.75 7.92
N MET A 85 -12.49 -9.46 7.00
CA MET A 85 -12.91 -10.78 6.51
C MET A 85 -12.17 -11.94 7.17
N PHE A 86 -10.89 -11.75 7.50
CA PHE A 86 -10.04 -12.82 8.00
C PHE A 86 -9.42 -12.42 9.34
N GLU A 87 -9.85 -13.12 10.40
CA GLU A 87 -9.28 -12.95 11.73
C GLU A 87 -7.75 -13.17 11.71
N ASP A 88 -7.03 -12.35 12.48
CA ASP A 88 -5.57 -12.31 12.61
C ASP A 88 -4.79 -12.02 11.31
N ARG A 89 -5.43 -11.48 10.28
CA ARG A 89 -4.76 -11.04 9.05
C ARG A 89 -4.81 -9.53 8.88
N MET A 90 -3.82 -9.01 8.18
CA MET A 90 -3.79 -7.64 7.71
C MET A 90 -4.33 -7.56 6.29
N HIS A 91 -4.86 -6.40 5.95
CA HIS A 91 -5.41 -6.03 4.66
C HIS A 91 -4.73 -4.73 4.19
N ALA A 92 -4.48 -4.61 2.90
CA ALA A 92 -3.88 -3.41 2.32
C ALA A 92 -4.97 -2.47 1.82
N VAL A 93 -4.88 -1.19 2.17
CA VAL A 93 -5.75 -0.11 1.65
C VAL A 93 -4.88 1.03 1.13
N VAL A 94 -5.42 1.85 0.22
CA VAL A 94 -4.79 3.12 -0.16
C VAL A 94 -5.31 4.21 0.78
N ALA A 95 -4.40 4.93 1.42
CA ALA A 95 -4.69 6.01 2.35
C ALA A 95 -3.85 7.25 2.05
N CYS A 96 -4.16 8.37 2.69
CA CYS A 96 -3.27 9.53 2.77
C CYS A 96 -3.50 10.29 4.07
N VAL A 97 -2.56 11.15 4.44
CA VAL A 97 -2.84 12.19 5.44
C VAL A 97 -3.50 13.36 4.72
N ASP A 98 -4.69 13.76 5.18
CA ASP A 98 -5.43 14.87 4.60
C ASP A 98 -4.94 16.25 5.10
N ASP A 99 -5.60 17.32 4.68
CA ASP A 99 -5.21 18.69 5.08
C ASP A 99 -5.36 18.94 6.59
N SER A 100 -6.16 18.13 7.28
CA SER A 100 -6.41 18.20 8.73
C SER A 100 -5.42 17.38 9.56
N ASP A 101 -4.39 16.80 8.92
CA ASP A 101 -3.41 15.90 9.54
C ASP A 101 -4.01 14.55 9.99
N GLU A 102 -5.15 14.14 9.42
CA GLU A 102 -5.79 12.86 9.70
C GLU A 102 -5.50 11.83 8.62
N LEU A 103 -5.26 10.58 9.01
CA LEU A 103 -5.10 9.47 8.08
C LEU A 103 -6.47 9.04 7.56
N VAL A 104 -6.71 9.18 6.27
CA VAL A 104 -7.98 8.83 5.62
C VAL A 104 -7.79 7.75 4.57
N VAL A 105 -8.71 6.80 4.49
CA VAL A 105 -8.72 5.79 3.42
C VAL A 105 -9.26 6.41 2.15
N LEU A 106 -8.44 6.40 1.10
CA LEU A 106 -8.81 6.84 -0.25
C LEU A 106 -9.47 5.71 -1.05
N HIS A 107 -9.03 4.48 -0.83
CA HIS A 107 -9.53 3.31 -1.56
C HIS A 107 -9.29 2.01 -0.79
N ASP A 108 -10.32 1.18 -0.68
CA ASP A 108 -10.22 -0.20 -0.22
C ASP A 108 -10.35 -1.15 -1.44
N PRO A 109 -9.34 -1.98 -1.73
CA PRO A 109 -9.40 -2.89 -2.87
C PRO A 109 -10.44 -4.01 -2.71
N ASN A 110 -10.97 -4.25 -1.50
CA ASN A 110 -12.10 -5.14 -1.25
C ASN A 110 -13.42 -4.36 -1.15
N PRO A 111 -14.30 -4.40 -2.17
CA PRO A 111 -15.56 -3.66 -2.15
C PRO A 111 -16.58 -4.22 -1.14
N GLY A 112 -16.34 -5.41 -0.56
CA GLY A 112 -17.20 -6.02 0.46
C GLY A 112 -16.96 -5.50 1.88
N ASN A 113 -15.86 -4.78 2.11
CA ASN A 113 -15.54 -4.22 3.42
C ASN A 113 -16.40 -2.99 3.72
N LYS A 114 -16.66 -2.76 5.01
CA LYS A 114 -17.18 -1.47 5.48
C LYS A 114 -16.06 -0.43 5.47
N PRO A 115 -16.36 0.87 5.37
CA PRO A 115 -15.35 1.92 5.50
C PRO A 115 -14.51 1.75 6.78
N TYR A 116 -13.19 1.83 6.65
CA TYR A 116 -12.27 1.84 7.78
C TYR A 116 -12.27 3.23 8.42
N ASP A 117 -12.33 3.27 9.76
CA ASP A 117 -12.04 4.44 10.55
C ASP A 117 -10.58 4.33 11.03
N LEU A 118 -9.73 5.24 10.54
CA LEU A 118 -8.30 5.28 10.87
C LEU A 118 -7.94 6.42 11.82
N SER A 119 -8.93 7.00 12.51
CA SER A 119 -8.69 7.99 13.56
C SER A 119 -7.73 7.43 14.64
N LEU A 120 -6.83 8.30 15.11
CA LEU A 120 -5.57 8.02 15.81
C LEU A 120 -5.62 7.13 17.09
N GLU A 121 -6.77 6.61 17.51
CA GLU A 121 -6.86 5.57 18.56
C GLU A 121 -6.62 4.15 18.02
N GLY A 122 -6.60 3.97 16.69
CA GLY A 122 -6.42 2.68 16.01
C GLY A 122 -5.20 2.57 15.08
N VAL A 123 -4.16 3.41 15.28
CA VAL A 123 -3.07 3.59 14.30
C VAL A 123 -2.49 2.24 13.82
N PRO A 124 -2.42 2.01 12.50
CA PRO A 124 -1.80 0.82 11.93
C PRO A 124 -0.31 0.73 12.29
N LYS A 125 0.16 -0.49 12.56
CA LYS A 125 1.54 -0.76 13.00
C LYS A 125 2.60 -0.50 11.92
N SER A 126 2.23 -0.23 10.66
CA SER A 126 3.14 0.10 9.55
C SER A 126 2.37 0.63 8.33
N TYR A 127 3.05 1.40 7.47
CA TYR A 127 2.56 1.88 6.18
C TYR A 127 3.70 1.88 5.14
N SER A 128 3.36 1.91 3.86
CA SER A 128 4.33 1.90 2.76
C SER A 128 4.00 2.98 1.74
N MET A 129 4.99 3.68 1.23
CA MET A 129 4.84 4.76 0.27
C MET A 129 5.49 4.39 -1.07
N LEU A 130 4.85 4.79 -2.17
CA LEU A 130 5.41 4.69 -3.51
C LEU A 130 5.76 6.09 -4.01
N ILE A 131 7.01 6.29 -4.43
CA ILE A 131 7.48 7.58 -4.96
C ILE A 131 8.02 7.39 -6.38
N ARG A 132 7.73 8.32 -7.29
CA ARG A 132 8.37 8.37 -8.61
C ARG A 132 9.86 8.69 -8.47
N LYS A 133 10.71 7.91 -9.13
CA LYS A 133 12.18 8.07 -9.09
C LYS A 133 12.65 9.43 -9.61
N GLU A 134 11.94 10.02 -10.57
CA GLU A 134 12.22 11.34 -11.14
C GLU A 134 12.16 12.48 -10.10
N GLY A 135 11.46 12.29 -8.98
CA GLY A 135 11.38 13.25 -7.89
C GLY A 135 12.47 13.11 -6.82
N LEU A 136 13.34 12.10 -6.93
CA LEU A 136 14.42 11.85 -5.97
C LEU A 136 15.73 12.51 -6.45
N PRO A 137 16.54 13.09 -5.54
CA PRO A 137 17.85 13.60 -5.91
C PRO A 137 18.69 12.46 -6.50
N SER A 138 19.36 12.73 -7.62
CA SER A 138 20.32 11.80 -8.21
C SER A 138 21.42 11.48 -7.20
N ALA A 139 21.61 10.19 -6.92
CA ALA A 139 22.69 9.68 -6.07
C ALA A 139 24.08 10.04 -6.62
#